data_AF-A0A924UTU9-F1
#
_entry.id   AF-A0A924UTU9-F1
#
_cell.length_a   1.000
_cell.length_b   1.000
_cell.length_c   1.000
_cell.angle_alpha   90.00
_cell.angle_beta   90.00
_cell.angle_gamma   90.00
#
_symmetry.space_group_name_H-M   'P 1'
#
loop_
_entity.id
_entity.type
_entity.pdbx_description
1 polymer ?
#
loop_
_entity_poly.entity_id
_entity_poly.type
_entity_poly.pdbx_seq_one_letter_code
_entity_poly.pdbx_strand_id
1 'polypeptide(L)'
;MKGWLQKKNFILHSIRQIANNFSFLKFTYYRDETSDAHFIQVSPNVYFESFEEKFVMQQNEIVLSFIEKYPYESLAFIGEEDLFEAEIFLFTLGGTATYTER
;
A
#
# COMPACT_ATOMS: atom_id res chain seq x y z
N MET A 1 -5.36 9.28 -18.34
CA MET A 1 -5.14 10.15 -17.16
C MET A 1 -6.17 9.98 -16.05
N LYS A 2 -7.49 9.97 -16.29
CA LYS A 2 -8.51 9.88 -15.21
C LYS A 2 -8.46 8.60 -14.35
N GLY A 3 -8.25 7.43 -14.95
CA GLY A 3 -8.21 6.15 -14.22
C GLY A 3 -7.03 6.06 -13.24
N TRP A 4 -5.87 6.60 -13.60
CA TRP A 4 -4.69 6.61 -12.72
C TRP A 4 -4.92 7.39 -11.43
N LEU A 5 -5.47 8.61 -11.54
CA LEU A 5 -5.72 9.45 -10.37
C LEU A 5 -6.74 8.82 -9.41
N GLN A 6 -7.74 8.12 -9.95
CA GLN A 6 -8.73 7.40 -9.14
C GLN A 6 -8.09 6.26 -8.33
N LYS A 7 -7.18 5.49 -8.95
CA LYS A 7 -6.44 4.41 -8.28
C LYS A 7 -5.51 4.94 -7.20
N LYS A 8 -4.70 5.96 -7.51
CA LYS A 8 -3.85 6.63 -6.53
C LYS A 8 -4.66 7.14 -5.33
N ASN A 9 -5.82 7.76 -5.59
CA ASN A 9 -6.70 8.25 -4.52
C ASN A 9 -7.32 7.13 -3.68
N PHE A 10 -7.72 6.02 -4.31
CA PHE A 10 -8.20 4.84 -3.59
C PHE A 10 -7.12 4.34 -2.63
N ILE A 11 -5.90 4.09 -3.13
CA ILE A 11 -4.79 3.55 -2.35
C ILE A 11 -4.41 4.51 -1.21
N LEU A 12 -4.33 5.82 -1.49
CA LEU A 12 -4.07 6.82 -0.46
C LEU A 12 -5.14 6.83 0.64
N HIS A 13 -6.42 6.72 0.27
CA HIS A 13 -7.51 6.68 1.24
C HIS A 13 -7.46 5.40 2.09
N SER A 14 -7.26 4.25 1.46
CA SER A 14 -7.13 2.95 2.13
C SER A 14 -5.97 2.93 3.13
N ILE A 15 -4.79 3.41 2.71
CA ILE A 15 -3.62 3.50 3.58
C ILE A 15 -3.88 4.44 4.78
N ARG A 16 -4.57 5.57 4.59
CA ARG A 16 -4.95 6.47 5.69
C ARG A 16 -5.81 5.77 6.74
N GLN A 17 -6.74 4.91 6.31
CA GLN A 17 -7.61 4.17 7.24
C GLN A 17 -6.83 3.17 8.09
N ILE A 18 -5.88 2.43 7.50
CA ILE A 18 -5.01 1.53 8.25
C ILE A 18 -4.09 2.33 9.18
N ALA A 19 -3.41 3.36 8.67
CA ALA A 19 -2.45 4.15 9.45
C ALA A 19 -3.07 4.84 10.67
N ASN A 20 -4.37 5.15 10.65
CA ASN A 20 -5.06 5.65 11.83
C ASN A 20 -5.16 4.61 12.96
N ASN A 21 -5.25 3.32 12.62
CA ASN A 21 -5.26 2.21 13.59
C ASN A 21 -3.84 1.78 13.99
N PHE A 22 -2.87 1.97 13.10
CA PHE A 22 -1.49 1.49 13.24
C PHE A 22 -0.49 2.62 12.95
N SER A 23 -0.54 3.67 13.76
CA SER A 23 0.21 4.92 13.54
C SER A 23 1.73 4.78 13.60
N PHE A 24 2.23 3.69 14.20
CA PHE A 24 3.65 3.35 14.23
C PHE A 24 4.14 2.71 12.93
N LEU A 25 3.24 2.24 12.07
CA LEU A 25 3.58 1.70 10.75
C LEU A 25 3.74 2.82 9.73
N LYS A 26 4.68 2.61 8.82
CA LYS A 26 4.95 3.40 7.63
C LYS A 26 4.55 2.58 6.41
N PHE A 27 3.79 3.19 5.52
CA PHE A 27 3.30 2.62 4.29
C PHE A 27 3.89 3.39 3.12
N THR A 28 4.57 2.69 2.22
CA THR A 28 5.09 3.29 0.99
C THR A 28 4.43 2.65 -0.21
N TYR A 29 3.87 3.48 -1.08
CA TYR A 29 3.18 3.03 -2.27
C TYR A 29 4.09 3.12 -3.50
N TYR A 30 4.17 2.00 -4.21
CA TYR A 30 4.88 1.84 -5.46
C TYR A 30 3.97 1.32 -6.56
N ARG A 31 4.38 1.59 -7.81
CA ARG A 31 3.77 1.00 -8.99
C ARG A 31 4.86 0.44 -9.89
N ASP A 32 4.64 -0.74 -10.44
CA ASP A 32 5.47 -1.29 -11.50
C ASP A 32 5.20 -0.50 -12.81
N GLU A 33 6.24 -0.08 -13.53
CA GLU A 33 6.09 0.59 -14.83
C GLU A 33 5.74 -0.37 -15.97
N THR A 34 6.13 -1.63 -15.80
CA THR A 34 6.09 -2.66 -16.82
C THR A 34 4.86 -3.56 -16.71
N SER A 35 4.19 -3.52 -15.56
CA SER A 35 2.94 -4.23 -15.30
C SER A 35 1.89 -3.31 -14.65
N ASP A 36 0.63 -3.72 -14.65
CA ASP A 36 -0.43 -3.02 -13.89
C ASP A 36 -0.48 -3.48 -12.41
N ALA A 37 0.71 -3.69 -11.83
CA ALA A 37 0.87 -4.07 -10.43
C ALA A 37 1.10 -2.87 -9.52
N HIS A 38 0.53 -2.97 -8.33
CA HIS A 38 0.58 -1.99 -7.27
C HIS A 38 1.11 -2.64 -6.00
N PHE A 39 2.05 -1.96 -5.33
CA PHE A 39 2.67 -2.47 -4.11
C PHE A 39 2.57 -1.46 -2.98
N ILE A 40 2.15 -1.93 -1.82
CA ILE A 40 2.15 -1.16 -0.58
C ILE A 40 3.16 -1.82 0.35
N GLN A 41 4.35 -1.24 0.41
CA GLN A 41 5.37 -1.66 1.35
C GLN A 41 4.99 -1.22 2.77
N VAL A 42 5.13 -2.12 3.74
CA VAL A 42 4.86 -1.86 5.16
C VAL A 42 6.16 -1.96 5.95
N SER A 43 6.38 -0.99 6.84
CA SER A 43 7.60 -0.86 7.64
C SER A 43 7.27 -0.34 9.05
N PRO A 44 7.84 -0.91 10.14
CA PRO A 44 8.70 -2.08 10.16
C PRO A 44 7.93 -3.36 9.82
N ASN A 45 8.49 -4.19 8.92
CA ASN A 45 7.82 -5.43 8.48
C ASN A 45 7.89 -6.55 9.54
N VAL A 46 8.98 -6.61 10.30
CA VAL A 46 9.61 -7.88 10.71
C VAL A 46 8.71 -8.91 11.40
N TYR A 47 7.56 -8.55 11.98
CA TYR A 47 6.64 -9.55 12.57
C TYR A 47 5.13 -9.19 12.50
N PHE A 48 4.65 -8.11 11.88
CA PHE A 48 3.30 -7.62 12.24
C PHE A 48 2.13 -8.50 11.75
N GLU A 49 2.21 -9.04 10.53
CA GLU A 49 1.13 -9.89 9.97
C GLU A 49 0.90 -11.18 10.76
N SER A 50 1.91 -11.68 11.49
CA SER A 50 1.80 -12.92 12.27
C SER A 50 1.13 -12.74 13.64
N PHE A 51 0.94 -11.50 14.12
CA PHE A 51 0.47 -11.25 15.49
C PHE A 51 -0.76 -10.34 15.59
N GLU A 52 -1.16 -9.65 14.50
CA GLU A 52 -2.29 -8.73 14.52
C GLU A 52 -3.36 -9.06 13.46
N GLU A 53 -4.34 -9.88 13.84
CA GLU A 53 -5.43 -10.33 12.97
C GLU A 53 -6.20 -9.17 12.33
N LYS A 54 -6.43 -8.09 13.10
CA LYS A 54 -7.14 -6.90 12.62
C LYS A 54 -6.42 -6.24 11.44
N PHE A 55 -5.09 -6.22 11.46
CA PHE A 55 -4.30 -5.66 10.37
C PHE A 55 -4.44 -6.49 9.10
N VAL A 56 -4.29 -7.82 9.23
CA VAL A 56 -4.44 -8.76 8.12
C VAL A 56 -5.84 -8.69 7.50
N MET A 57 -6.89 -8.58 8.32
CA MET A 57 -8.25 -8.37 7.83
C MET A 57 -8.37 -7.08 7.01
N GLN A 58 -7.82 -5.96 7.50
CA GLN A 58 -7.87 -4.69 6.78
C GLN A 58 -7.07 -4.71 5.47
N GLN A 59 -5.90 -5.35 5.45
CA GLN A 59 -5.14 -5.55 4.21
C GLN A 59 -5.96 -6.33 3.18
N ASN A 60 -6.55 -7.46 3.60
CA ASN A 60 -7.36 -8.32 2.73
C ASN A 60 -8.60 -7.57 2.20
N GLU A 61 -9.30 -6.83 3.03
CA GLU A 61 -10.45 -6.00 2.62
C GLU A 61 -10.05 -4.97 1.56
N ILE A 62 -8.90 -4.33 1.72
CA ILE A 62 -8.38 -3.33 0.77
C ILE A 62 -8.00 -3.97 -0.55
N VAL A 63 -7.31 -5.11 -0.53
CA VAL A 63 -6.92 -5.85 -1.74
C VAL A 63 -8.17 -6.33 -2.49
N LEU A 64 -9.13 -6.94 -1.81
CA LEU A 64 -10.38 -7.40 -2.42
C LEU A 64 -11.16 -6.23 -3.03
N SER A 65 -11.33 -5.13 -2.28
CA SER A 65 -12.01 -3.93 -2.76
C SER A 65 -11.31 -3.31 -3.97
N PHE A 66 -9.98 -3.38 -4.04
CA PHE A 66 -9.21 -2.92 -5.19
C PHE A 66 -9.48 -3.78 -6.41
N ILE A 67 -9.38 -5.11 -6.28
CA ILE A 67 -9.59 -6.06 -7.38
C ILE A 67 -11.02 -5.99 -7.91
N GLU A 68 -12.02 -5.88 -7.03
CA GLU A 68 -13.42 -5.69 -7.44
C GLU A 68 -13.62 -4.44 -8.30
N LYS A 69 -12.89 -3.36 -7.98
CA LYS A 69 -12.99 -2.08 -8.67
C LYS A 69 -12.11 -1.97 -9.92
N TYR A 70 -10.98 -2.67 -9.92
CA TYR A 70 -9.94 -2.64 -10.96
C TYR A 70 -9.52 -4.08 -11.33
N PRO A 71 -10.39 -4.86 -11.99
CA PRO A 71 -10.25 -6.31 -12.13
C PRO A 71 -9.09 -6.79 -13.02
N TYR A 72 -8.43 -5.88 -13.73
CA TYR A 72 -7.29 -6.18 -14.60
C TYR A 72 -5.95 -5.76 -14.00
N GLU A 73 -5.96 -5.30 -12.75
CA GLU A 73 -4.79 -4.77 -12.05
C GLU A 73 -4.61 -5.53 -10.73
N SER A 74 -3.39 -5.55 -10.21
CA SER A 74 -3.09 -6.25 -8.95
C SER A 74 -2.63 -5.28 -7.87
N LEU A 75 -2.97 -5.57 -6.62
CA LEU A 75 -2.51 -4.85 -5.45
C LEU A 75 -2.01 -5.86 -4.42
N ALA A 76 -0.80 -5.64 -3.91
CA ALA A 76 -0.21 -6.45 -2.85
C ALA A 76 0.38 -5.57 -1.75
N PHE A 77 0.32 -6.06 -0.52
CA PHE A 77 1.15 -5.54 0.57
C PHE A 77 2.44 -6.35 0.60
N ILE A 78 3.56 -5.66 0.80
CA ILE A 78 4.90 -6.26 0.76
C ILE A 78 5.75 -5.78 1.93
N GLY A 79 6.79 -6.54 2.23
CA GLY A 79 7.79 -6.23 3.22
C GLY A 79 8.90 -5.31 2.75
N GLU A 80 9.78 -4.91 3.69
CA GLU A 80 10.98 -4.14 3.39
C GLU A 80 12.01 -4.92 2.55
N GLU A 81 11.99 -6.25 2.61
CA GLU A 81 12.91 -7.13 1.89
C GLU A 81 12.40 -7.55 0.50
N ASP A 82 11.16 -7.17 0.16
CA ASP A 82 10.45 -7.66 -1.02
C ASP A 82 10.48 -6.67 -2.22
N LEU A 83 11.16 -5.53 -2.09
CA LEU A 83 11.18 -4.50 -3.14
C LEU A 83 12.08 -4.87 -4.32
N PHE A 84 11.56 -4.69 -5.54
CA PHE A 84 12.29 -4.91 -6.79
C PHE A 84 12.79 -3.58 -7.41
N GLU A 85 13.90 -3.64 -8.17
CA GLU A 85 14.58 -2.46 -8.74
C GLU A 85 13.75 -1.65 -9.77
N ALA A 86 12.62 -2.17 -10.26
CA ALA A 86 11.82 -1.58 -11.36
C ALA A 86 10.58 -0.78 -10.90
N GLU A 87 10.43 -0.53 -9.61
CA GLU A 87 9.22 0.08 -9.04
C GLU A 87 9.31 1.62 -8.91
N ILE A 88 8.30 2.35 -9.38
CA ILE A 88 8.19 3.80 -9.14
C ILE A 88 7.67 4.05 -7.73
N PHE A 89 8.46 4.73 -6.92
CA PHE A 89 7.99 5.37 -5.68
C PHE A 89 7.00 6.51 -5.96
N LEU A 90 5.86 6.51 -5.26
CA LEU A 90 4.84 7.54 -5.43
C LEU A 90 4.57 8.36 -4.18
N PHE A 91 4.39 7.72 -3.02
CA PHE A 91 4.24 8.43 -1.76
C PHE A 91 4.49 7.52 -0.56
N THR A 92 4.72 8.14 0.60
CA THR A 92 4.75 7.48 1.91
C THR A 92 3.74 8.11 2.87
N LEU A 93 3.15 7.30 3.75
CA LEU A 93 2.26 7.72 4.82
C LEU A 93 2.56 6.97 6.13
N GLY A 94 2.46 7.64 7.27
CA GLY A 94 2.68 7.04 8.57
C GLY A 94 4.15 7.02 8.99
N GLY A 95 4.42 6.41 10.15
CA GLY A 95 5.70 6.55 10.86
C GLY A 95 5.87 7.94 11.49
N THR A 96 6.95 8.14 12.24
CA THR A 96 7.28 9.42 12.90
C THR A 96 7.74 10.52 11.94
N ALA A 97 7.63 10.33 10.62
CA ALA A 97 8.10 11.24 9.60
C ALA A 97 6.99 11.65 8.62
N THR A 98 6.95 12.96 8.36
CA THR A 98 6.05 13.73 7.50
C THR A 98 5.85 13.15 6.09
N TYR A 99 4.59 13.23 5.62
CA TYR A 99 4.18 12.99 4.23
C TYR A 99 5.14 13.66 3.24
N THR A 100 5.72 12.86 2.34
CA THR A 100 6.60 13.33 1.27
C THR A 100 6.07 12.79 -0.06
N GLU A 101 5.71 13.68 -0.98
CA GLU A 101 5.21 13.38 -2.33
C GLU A 101 6.25 13.84 -3.37
N ARG A 102 6.40 13.10 -4.48
CA ARG A 102 7.15 13.54 -5.67
C ARG A 102 6.20 13.99 -6.77
#